data_AF-A0A947LI39-F1
#
_entry.id   AF-A0A947LI39-F1
#
_cell.length_a   1.000
_cell.length_b   1.000
_cell.length_c   1.000
_cell.angle_alpha   90.00
_cell.angle_beta   90.00
_cell.angle_gamma   90.00
#
_symmetry.space_group_name_H-M   'P 1'
#
loop_
_entity.id
_entity.type
_entity.pdbx_description
1 polymer ?
#
loop_
_entity_poly.entity_id
_entity_poly.type
_entity_poly.pdbx_seq_one_letter_code
_entity_poly.pdbx_strand_id
1 'polypeptide(L)'
;MARITNKTISEIEAEYSRWSEFLNGGIGIFAFSLGISCIGTPRPDITALLSLLFLLVFTAYGQRHFPQKLKALRKTELSGVDEVALLGIEKKYFGATAVFKNFPVYLIGWCFLGGVAIYGAFK
;
A
#
# COMPACT_ATOMS: atom_id res chain seq x y z
N MET A 1 -14.93 -27.56 1.38
CA MET A 1 -13.98 -26.82 0.52
C MET A 1 -14.48 -25.40 0.36
N ALA A 2 -13.64 -24.39 0.65
CA ALA A 2 -13.99 -23.00 0.37
C ALA A 2 -13.95 -22.80 -1.14
N ARG A 3 -15.10 -22.45 -1.74
CA ARG A 3 -15.21 -22.26 -3.19
C ARG A 3 -15.15 -20.78 -3.51
N ILE A 4 -14.32 -20.38 -4.47
CA ILE A 4 -14.28 -18.99 -4.92
C ILE A 4 -15.52 -18.73 -5.76
N THR A 5 -16.43 -17.89 -5.25
CA THR A 5 -17.66 -17.50 -5.95
C THR A 5 -17.55 -16.05 -6.46
N ASN A 6 -18.40 -15.68 -7.41
CA ASN A 6 -18.50 -14.28 -7.85
C ASN A 6 -18.78 -13.30 -6.69
N LYS A 7 -19.52 -13.75 -5.67
CA LYS A 7 -19.74 -12.99 -4.44
C LYS A 7 -18.42 -12.75 -3.71
N THR A 8 -17.60 -13.79 -3.52
CA THR A 8 -16.27 -13.68 -2.90
C THR A 8 -15.37 -12.69 -3.64
N ILE A 9 -15.36 -12.74 -4.97
CA ILE A 9 -14.57 -11.82 -5.81
C ILE A 9 -15.03 -10.37 -5.63
N SER A 10 -16.34 -10.12 -5.64
CA SER A 10 -16.89 -8.78 -5.47
C SER A 10 -16.58 -8.17 -4.10
N GLU A 11 -16.55 -9.00 -3.05
CA GLU A 11 -16.22 -8.56 -1.70
C GLU A 11 -14.73 -8.24 -1.57
N ILE A 12 -13.85 -9.04 -2.20
CA ILE A 12 -12.41 -8.75 -2.28
C ILE A 12 -12.17 -7.44 -3.03
N GLU A 13 -12.89 -7.20 -4.12
CA GLU A 13 -12.78 -5.97 -4.92
C GLU A 13 -13.21 -4.73 -4.12
N ALA A 14 -14.30 -4.82 -3.36
CA ALA A 14 -14.74 -3.75 -2.48
C ALA A 14 -13.73 -3.46 -1.34
N GLU A 15 -13.19 -4.51 -0.71
CA GLU A 15 -12.14 -4.37 0.31
C GLU A 15 -10.85 -3.79 -0.28
N TYR A 16 -10.49 -4.21 -1.49
CA TYR A 16 -9.34 -3.70 -2.23
C TYR A 16 -9.49 -2.22 -2.59
N SER A 17 -10.67 -1.79 -3.04
CA SER A 17 -10.94 -0.38 -3.35
C SER A 17 -10.70 0.50 -2.11
N ARG A 18 -11.22 0.09 -0.95
CA ARG A 18 -11.00 0.80 0.32
C ARG A 18 -9.53 0.83 0.71
N TRP A 19 -8.82 -0.29 0.52
CA TRP A 19 -7.39 -0.37 0.77
C TRP A 19 -6.60 0.57 -0.15
N SER A 20 -6.99 0.66 -1.42
CA SER A 20 -6.39 1.57 -2.41
C SER A 20 -6.62 3.03 -2.08
N GLU A 21 -7.84 3.39 -1.70
CA GLU A 21 -8.17 4.75 -1.23
C GLU A 21 -7.37 5.12 0.02
N PHE A 22 -7.23 4.20 0.97
CA PHE A 22 -6.40 4.42 2.15
C PHE A 22 -4.92 4.62 1.79
N LEU A 23 -4.36 3.80 0.90
CA LEU A 23 -2.97 3.94 0.48
C LEU A 23 -2.72 5.23 -0.30
N ASN A 24 -3.55 5.56 -1.28
CA ASN A 24 -3.35 6.77 -2.08
C ASN A 24 -3.73 8.04 -1.32
N GLY A 25 -4.95 8.10 -0.79
CA GLY A 25 -5.50 9.28 -0.14
C GLY A 25 -5.01 9.47 1.29
N GLY A 26 -4.88 8.39 2.05
CA GLY A 26 -4.36 8.43 3.42
C GLY A 26 -2.84 8.53 3.45
N ILE A 27 -2.16 7.48 3.00
CA ILE A 27 -0.70 7.40 3.12
C ILE A 27 0.02 8.28 2.10
N GLY A 28 -0.37 8.22 0.82
CA GLY A 28 0.33 8.91 -0.27
C GLY A 28 0.30 10.43 -0.16
N ILE A 29 -0.89 11.01 0.01
CA ILE A 29 -1.04 12.47 0.21
C ILE A 29 -0.30 12.92 1.47
N PHE A 30 -0.39 12.16 2.55
CA PHE A 30 0.28 12.50 3.80
C PHE A 30 1.81 12.42 3.68
N ALA A 31 2.35 11.39 3.03
CA ALA A 31 3.77 11.25 2.72
C ALA A 31 4.29 12.45 1.90
N PHE A 32 3.55 12.84 0.87
CA PHE A 32 3.88 13.99 0.04
C PHE A 32 3.88 15.29 0.85
N SER A 33 2.87 15.49 1.69
CA SER A 33 2.72 16.68 2.55
C SER A 33 3.84 16.78 3.59
N LEU A 34 4.26 15.66 4.18
CA LEU A 34 5.43 15.58 5.04
C LEU A 34 6.70 15.95 4.27
N GLY A 35 6.87 15.43 3.05
CA GLY A 35 8.02 15.77 2.21
C GLY A 35 8.13 17.27 1.95
N ILE A 36 7.02 17.94 1.63
CA ILE A 36 6.98 19.40 1.44
C ILE A 36 7.38 20.10 2.74
N SER A 37 6.83 19.66 3.86
CA SER A 37 7.07 20.26 5.17
C SER A 37 8.55 20.14 5.59
N CYS A 38 9.19 18.98 5.31
CA CYS A 38 10.58 18.74 5.65
C CYS A 38 11.56 19.65 4.90
N ILE A 39 11.26 20.00 3.64
CA ILE A 39 12.11 20.89 2.83
C ILE A 39 12.32 22.26 3.51
N GLY A 40 11.32 22.77 4.24
CA GLY A 40 11.40 24.05 4.93
C GLY A 40 12.14 24.02 6.26
N THR A 41 12.62 22.86 6.72
CA THR A 41 13.25 22.72 8.04
C THR A 41 14.77 22.97 8.00
N PRO A 42 15.41 23.27 9.14
CA PRO A 42 16.87 23.44 9.20
C PRO A 42 17.67 22.17 8.88
N ARG A 43 17.07 20.98 9.06
CA ARG A 43 17.65 19.67 8.76
C ARG A 43 16.61 18.81 8.01
N PRO A 44 16.45 19.05 6.69
CA PRO A 44 15.45 18.33 5.88
C PRO A 44 15.66 16.82 5.83
N ASP A 45 16.92 16.39 5.89
CA ASP A 45 17.36 15.00 5.94
C ASP A 45 16.85 14.27 7.19
N ILE A 46 17.15 14.82 8.37
CA ILE A 46 16.80 14.22 9.66
C ILE A 46 15.29 14.23 9.84
N THR A 47 14.63 15.34 9.52
CA THR A 47 13.17 15.46 9.68
C THR A 47 12.45 14.54 8.71
N ALA A 48 12.88 14.43 7.45
CA ALA A 48 12.30 13.49 6.49
C ALA A 48 12.54 12.03 6.91
N LEU A 49 13.71 11.69 7.45
CA LEU A 49 13.97 10.34 7.98
C LEU A 49 13.03 9.99 9.14
N LEU A 50 12.85 10.91 10.09
CA LEU A 50 11.88 10.73 11.19
C LEU A 50 10.45 10.61 10.67
N SER A 51 10.07 11.44 9.69
CA SER A 51 8.77 11.35 9.02
C SER A 51 8.57 10.03 8.28
N LEU A 52 9.61 9.47 7.64
CA LEU A 52 9.57 8.15 7.03
C LEU A 52 9.35 7.06 8.08
N LEU A 53 10.08 7.10 9.19
CA LEU A 53 9.90 6.15 10.29
C LEU A 53 8.47 6.21 10.85
N PHE A 54 7.95 7.42 11.06
CA PHE A 54 6.56 7.62 11.49
C PHE A 54 5.56 7.06 10.48
N LEU A 55 5.76 7.35 9.19
CA LEU A 55 4.89 6.89 8.11
C LEU A 55 4.94 5.36 7.96
N LEU A 56 6.09 4.72 8.20
CA LEU A 56 6.22 3.26 8.23
C LEU A 56 5.38 2.65 9.35
N VAL A 57 5.45 3.21 10.57
CA VAL A 57 4.63 2.76 11.70
C VAL A 57 3.14 2.98 11.42
N PHE A 58 2.77 4.13 10.85
CA PHE A 58 1.40 4.44 10.49
C PHE A 58 0.86 3.51 9.39
N THR A 59 1.70 3.16 8.41
CA THR A 59 1.36 2.17 7.36
C THR A 59 1.21 0.77 7.95
N ALA A 60 2.08 0.38 8.89
CA ALA A 60 1.98 -0.90 9.60
C ALA A 60 0.67 -0.99 10.41
N TYR A 61 0.28 0.09 11.10
CA TYR A 61 -1.02 0.18 11.75
C TYR A 61 -2.18 0.09 10.74
N GLY A 62 -2.01 0.72 9.58
CA GLY A 62 -2.93 0.66 8.45
C GLY A 62 -3.17 -0.74 7.90
N GLN A 63 -2.23 -1.69 8.06
CA GLN A 63 -2.38 -3.07 7.57
C GLN A 63 -3.63 -3.80 8.10
N ARG A 64 -4.27 -3.32 9.17
CA ARG A 64 -5.58 -3.80 9.62
C ARG A 64 -6.70 -3.62 8.59
N HIS A 65 -6.53 -2.68 7.65
CA HIS A 65 -7.44 -2.42 6.53
C HIS A 65 -7.13 -3.26 5.29
N PHE A 66 -6.10 -4.11 5.34
CA PHE A 66 -5.80 -5.05 4.27
C PHE A 66 -7.00 -5.99 4.03
N PRO A 67 -7.33 -6.36 2.77
CA PRO A 67 -8.47 -7.21 2.46
C PRO A 67 -8.48 -8.51 3.27
N GLN A 68 -9.39 -8.58 4.24
CA GLN A 68 -9.44 -9.67 5.22
C GLN A 68 -9.90 -10.97 4.57
N LYS A 69 -10.78 -10.90 3.57
CA LYS A 69 -11.19 -12.09 2.82
C LYS A 69 -10.05 -12.70 2.03
N LEU A 70 -9.22 -11.87 1.40
CA LEU A 70 -8.01 -12.35 0.72
C LEU A 70 -7.03 -12.99 1.72
N LYS A 71 -6.85 -12.37 2.89
CA LYS A 71 -6.02 -12.92 3.97
C LYS A 71 -6.55 -14.26 4.50
N ALA A 72 -7.86 -14.43 4.58
CA ALA A 72 -8.49 -15.69 4.98
C ALA A 72 -8.32 -16.78 3.92
N LEU A 73 -8.48 -16.42 2.64
CA LEU A 73 -8.28 -17.35 1.52
C LEU A 73 -6.83 -17.84 1.43
N ARG A 74 -5.84 -16.97 1.66
CA ARG A 74 -4.41 -17.36 1.75
C ARG A 74 -4.10 -18.39 2.84
N LYS A 75 -4.90 -18.42 3.92
CA LYS A 75 -4.72 -19.36 5.03
C LYS A 75 -5.46 -20.68 4.83
N THR A 76 -6.30 -20.75 3.81
CA THR A 76 -7.08 -21.96 3.51
C THR A 76 -6.29 -22.81 2.53
N GLU A 77 -6.20 -24.12 2.78
CA GLU A 77 -5.68 -25.05 1.78
C GLU A 77 -6.67 -25.13 0.62
N LEU A 78 -6.34 -24.46 -0.48
CA LEU A 78 -7.06 -24.51 -1.74
C LEU A 78 -6.30 -25.44 -2.67
N SER A 79 -7.01 -26.26 -3.44
CA SER A 79 -6.41 -27.17 -4.41
C SER A 79 -7.12 -27.10 -5.76
N GLY A 80 -6.37 -27.25 -6.84
CA GLY A 80 -6.90 -27.27 -8.20
C GLY A 80 -7.37 -25.89 -8.69
N VAL A 81 -8.63 -25.78 -9.10
CA VAL A 81 -9.15 -24.58 -9.78
C VAL A 81 -9.21 -23.36 -8.86
N ASP A 82 -9.51 -23.56 -7.57
CA ASP A 82 -9.61 -22.46 -6.60
C ASP A 82 -8.23 -21.85 -6.27
N GLU A 83 -7.14 -22.63 -6.35
CA GLU A 83 -5.78 -22.13 -6.16
C GLU A 83 -5.35 -21.20 -7.31
N VAL A 84 -5.61 -21.62 -8.56
CA VAL A 84 -5.33 -20.82 -9.75
C VAL A 84 -6.15 -19.52 -9.75
N ALA A 85 -7.41 -19.60 -9.30
CA ALA A 85 -8.26 -18.43 -9.16
C ALA A 85 -7.73 -17.45 -8.09
N LEU A 86 -7.21 -17.93 -6.96
CA LEU A 86 -6.57 -17.08 -5.96
C LEU A 86 -5.34 -16.37 -6.53
N LEU A 87 -4.44 -17.10 -7.21
CA LEU A 87 -3.26 -16.52 -7.86
C LEU A 87 -3.62 -15.47 -8.91
N GLY A 88 -4.70 -15.70 -9.67
CA GLY A 88 -5.24 -14.74 -10.63
C GLY A 88 -5.72 -13.44 -9.96
N ILE A 89 -6.44 -13.55 -8.85
CA ILE A 89 -6.90 -12.41 -8.04
C ILE A 89 -5.70 -11.63 -7.49
N GLU A 90 -4.71 -12.33 -6.93
CA GLU A 90 -3.50 -11.70 -6.41
C GLU A 90 -2.71 -10.97 -7.49
N LYS A 91 -2.53 -11.59 -8.67
CA LYS A 91 -1.84 -10.96 -9.78
C LYS A 91 -2.60 -9.73 -10.30
N LYS A 92 -3.94 -9.79 -10.34
CA LYS A 92 -4.80 -8.68 -10.80
C LYS A 92 -4.71 -7.47 -9.87
N TYR A 93 -4.69 -7.68 -8.56
CA TYR A 93 -4.79 -6.59 -7.57
C TYR A 93 -3.45 -6.20 -6.93
N PHE A 94 -2.52 -7.15 -6.79
CA PHE A 94 -1.23 -6.97 -6.11
C PHE A 94 -0.02 -7.30 -7.01
N GLY A 95 -0.23 -7.64 -8.29
CA GLY A 95 0.88 -7.76 -9.23
C GLY A 95 1.60 -6.43 -9.42
N ALA A 96 2.89 -6.48 -9.76
CA ALA A 96 3.73 -5.27 -9.89
C ALA A 96 3.07 -4.20 -10.78
N THR A 97 2.55 -4.58 -11.95
CA THR A 97 1.84 -3.66 -12.86
C THR A 97 0.56 -3.09 -12.24
N ALA A 98 -0.17 -3.88 -11.46
CA ALA A 98 -1.36 -3.42 -10.76
C ALA A 98 -0.99 -2.43 -9.66
N VAL A 99 0.11 -2.66 -8.94
CA VAL A 99 0.61 -1.74 -7.90
C VAL A 99 0.91 -0.36 -8.49
N PHE A 100 1.64 -0.30 -9.61
CA PHE A 100 1.95 0.98 -10.27
C PHE A 100 0.71 1.70 -10.80
N LYS A 101 -0.28 0.96 -11.32
CA LYS A 101 -1.52 1.55 -11.85
C LYS A 101 -2.49 2.01 -10.76
N ASN A 102 -2.60 1.22 -9.69
CA ASN A 102 -3.63 1.42 -8.67
C ASN A 102 -3.13 2.26 -7.50
N PHE A 103 -1.82 2.36 -7.28
CA PHE A 103 -1.24 3.14 -6.16
C PHE A 103 -0.27 4.26 -6.61
N PRO A 104 -0.61 5.09 -7.62
CA PRO A 104 0.32 6.10 -8.14
C PRO A 104 0.64 7.18 -7.11
N VAL A 105 -0.38 7.67 -6.37
CA VAL A 105 -0.21 8.75 -5.37
C VAL A 105 0.59 8.25 -4.18
N TYR A 106 0.33 7.02 -3.74
CA TYR A 106 1.12 6.35 -2.72
C TYR A 106 2.60 6.31 -3.10
N LEU A 107 2.92 5.81 -4.31
CA LEU A 107 4.30 5.70 -4.78
C LEU A 107 4.97 7.07 -4.89
N ILE A 108 4.30 8.06 -5.48
CA ILE A 108 4.83 9.42 -5.61
C ILE A 108 5.12 10.02 -4.25
N GLY A 109 4.20 9.89 -3.28
CA GLY A 109 4.38 10.42 -1.93
C GLY A 109 5.59 9.81 -1.22
N TRP A 110 5.75 8.48 -1.29
CA TRP A 110 6.90 7.78 -0.71
C TRP A 110 8.21 8.14 -1.40
N CYS A 111 8.23 8.15 -2.73
CA CYS A 111 9.43 8.52 -3.50
C CYS A 111 9.84 9.96 -3.23
N PHE A 112 8.88 10.88 -3.09
CA PHE A 112 9.18 12.27 -2.80
C PHE A 112 9.78 12.45 -1.41
N LEU A 113 9.12 11.91 -0.37
CA LEU A 113 9.62 11.98 1.00
C LEU A 113 10.98 11.27 1.16
N GLY A 114 11.14 10.10 0.53
CA GLY A 114 12.43 9.39 0.45
C GLY A 114 13.50 10.21 -0.26
N GLY A 115 13.14 10.86 -1.36
CA GLY A 115 14.03 11.77 -2.09
C GLY A 115 14.51 12.94 -1.23
N VAL A 116 13.64 13.55 -0.42
CA VAL A 116 14.01 14.62 0.52
C VAL A 116 15.00 14.11 1.57
N ALA A 117 14.75 12.94 2.15
CA ALA A 117 15.64 12.33 3.14
C ALA A 117 17.05 12.06 2.56
N ILE A 118 17.12 11.58 1.33
CA ILE A 118 18.37 11.27 0.63
C ILE A 118 19.07 12.57 0.20
N TYR A 119 18.38 13.45 -0.52
CA TYR A 119 18.96 14.68 -1.05
C TYR A 119 19.50 15.60 0.04
N GLY A 120 18.77 15.73 1.16
CA GLY A 120 19.25 16.51 2.30
C GLY A 120 20.52 15.94 2.94
N ALA A 121 20.75 14.62 2.85
CA ALA A 121 21.92 13.97 3.47
C ALA A 121 23.22 14.16 2.66
N PHE A 122 23.10 14.50 1.37
CA PHE A 122 24.24 14.72 0.47
C PHE A 122 24.51 16.21 0.18
N LYS A 123 23.79 17.11 0.83
CA LYS A 123 23.94 18.57 0.71
C LYS A 123 24.64 19.15 1.93
#